data_AF-A0A2H0C321-F1
#
_entry.id   AF-A0A2H0C321-F1
#
_cell.length_a   1.000
_cell.length_b   1.000
_cell.length_c   1.000
_cell.angle_alpha   90.00
_cell.angle_beta   90.00
_cell.angle_gamma   90.00
#
_symmetry.space_group_name_H-M   'P 1'
#
loop_
_entity.id
_entity.type
_entity.pdbx_description
1 polymer ?
#
loop_
_entity_poly.entity_id
_entity_poly.type
_entity_poly.pdbx_seq_one_letter_code
_entity_poly.pdbx_strand_id
1 'polypeptide(L)'
;MKDILIESLPNTSSTTIRKFKLLGINTYFDLLNYFPTRYEDYSLITKISKIQVGEIVTISGKIIEAKNQYTRSRITIQKVVVRDDTGLVEINWFNQPYLIRVLKIGESISVAGLVKQFGSKISIEPKEYEIGEKRIHTGRLVPIYSEKKGLSTKTI
;
A
#
# COMPACT_ATOMS: atom_id res chain seq x y z
N MET A 1 -28.27 -12.68 -23.23
CA MET A 1 -28.13 -12.69 -21.76
C MET A 1 -28.48 -11.30 -21.27
N LYS A 2 -29.26 -11.16 -20.19
CA LYS A 2 -29.51 -9.84 -19.60
C LYS A 2 -28.30 -9.51 -18.73
N ASP A 3 -27.56 -8.47 -19.09
CA ASP A 3 -26.46 -8.01 -18.26
C ASP A 3 -27.01 -7.43 -16.95
N ILE A 4 -26.44 -7.91 -15.85
CA ILE A 4 -26.84 -7.52 -14.51
C ILE A 4 -26.38 -6.07 -14.28
N LEU A 5 -27.31 -5.20 -13.88
CA LEU A 5 -27.00 -3.79 -13.61
C LEU A 5 -26.07 -3.65 -12.41
N ILE A 6 -25.13 -2.70 -12.50
CA ILE A 6 -24.16 -2.38 -11.45
C ILE A 6 -24.82 -1.98 -10.12
N GLU A 7 -26.08 -1.54 -10.15
CA GLU A 7 -26.86 -1.19 -8.95
C GLU A 7 -27.12 -2.38 -8.02
N SER A 8 -27.08 -3.60 -8.57
CA SER A 8 -27.26 -4.82 -7.80
C SER A 8 -25.97 -5.33 -7.15
N LEU A 9 -24.86 -4.60 -7.26
CA LEU A 9 -23.56 -5.02 -6.71
C LEU A 9 -23.64 -5.13 -5.18
N PRO A 10 -23.37 -6.31 -4.59
CA PRO A 10 -23.50 -6.51 -3.16
C PRO A 10 -22.47 -5.68 -2.38
N ASN A 11 -22.81 -5.31 -1.14
CA ASN A 11 -21.93 -4.58 -0.21
C ASN A 11 -21.34 -3.27 -0.78
N THR A 12 -22.00 -2.66 -1.76
CA THR A 12 -21.51 -1.47 -2.44
C THR A 12 -22.40 -0.26 -2.12
N SER A 13 -21.77 0.84 -1.70
CA SER A 13 -22.51 2.06 -1.38
C SER A 13 -23.10 2.72 -2.63
N SER A 14 -24.21 3.45 -2.47
CA SER A 14 -24.84 4.19 -3.57
C SER A 14 -23.92 5.24 -4.19
N THR A 15 -22.97 5.78 -3.42
CA THR A 15 -21.96 6.72 -3.92
C THR A 15 -20.93 6.01 -4.80
N THR A 16 -20.48 4.81 -4.43
CA THR A 16 -19.60 3.98 -5.26
C THR A 16 -20.28 3.58 -6.57
N ILE A 17 -21.56 3.17 -6.51
CA ILE A 17 -22.36 2.83 -7.71
C ILE A 17 -22.46 4.03 -8.67
N ARG A 18 -22.73 5.23 -8.14
CA ARG A 18 -22.76 6.47 -8.97
C ARG A 18 -21.41 6.73 -9.64
N LYS A 19 -20.30 6.52 -8.92
CA LYS A 19 -18.96 6.70 -9.49
C LYS A 19 -18.67 5.68 -10.60
N PHE A 20 -19.08 4.41 -10.44
CA PHE A 20 -18.96 3.41 -11.51
C PHE A 20 -19.69 3.86 -12.77
N LYS A 21 -20.94 4.34 -12.64
CA LYS A 21 -21.68 4.89 -13.79
C LYS A 21 -20.99 6.09 -14.45
N LEU A 22 -20.38 6.98 -13.67
CA LEU A 22 -19.59 8.11 -14.19
C LEU A 22 -18.34 7.66 -14.97
N LEU A 23 -17.84 6.44 -14.72
CA LEU A 23 -16.77 5.81 -15.50
C LEU A 23 -17.27 5.04 -16.72
N GLY A 24 -18.58 5.04 -16.98
CA GLY A 24 -19.20 4.27 -18.05
C GLY A 24 -19.47 2.80 -17.69
N ILE A 25 -19.25 2.41 -16.43
CA ILE A 25 -19.50 1.05 -15.94
C ILE A 25 -20.96 0.97 -15.47
N ASN A 26 -21.82 0.40 -16.32
CA ASN A 26 -23.26 0.32 -16.07
C ASN A 26 -23.72 -1.10 -15.68
N THR A 27 -22.95 -2.09 -16.07
CA THR A 27 -23.25 -3.51 -15.86
C THR A 27 -22.10 -4.24 -15.18
N TYR A 28 -22.39 -5.44 -14.68
CA TYR A 28 -21.35 -6.37 -14.20
C TYR A 28 -20.37 -6.73 -15.31
N PHE A 29 -20.85 -6.84 -16.55
CA PHE A 29 -19.99 -7.11 -17.70
C PHE A 29 -18.98 -5.98 -17.93
N ASP A 30 -19.43 -4.72 -17.85
CA ASP A 30 -18.54 -3.56 -17.96
C ASP A 30 -17.48 -3.57 -16.85
N LEU A 31 -17.87 -3.95 -15.62
CA LEU A 31 -16.95 -4.02 -14.48
C LEU A 31 -15.91 -5.12 -14.66
N LEU A 32 -16.32 -6.32 -15.09
CA LEU A 32 -15.42 -7.44 -15.34
C LEU A 32 -14.43 -7.16 -16.47
N ASN A 33 -14.80 -6.30 -17.43
CA ASN A 33 -13.94 -5.88 -18.53
C ASN A 33 -13.21 -4.55 -18.27
N TYR A 34 -13.28 -4.02 -17.06
CA TYR A 34 -12.51 -2.84 -16.67
C TYR A 34 -11.09 -3.25 -16.27
N PHE A 35 -10.22 -3.43 -17.26
CA PHE A 35 -8.87 -3.94 -17.04
C PHE A 35 -7.94 -2.93 -16.33
N PRO A 36 -6.95 -3.41 -15.55
CA PRO A 36 -5.95 -2.55 -14.95
C PRO A 36 -5.03 -1.93 -16.01
N THR A 37 -4.57 -0.72 -15.72
CA THR A 37 -3.68 0.06 -16.59
C THR A 37 -2.23 -0.40 -16.51
N ARG A 38 -1.82 -0.91 -15.34
CA ARG A 38 -0.50 -1.48 -15.09
C ARG A 38 -0.57 -2.44 -13.90
N TYR A 39 0.51 -3.17 -13.69
CA TYR A 39 0.70 -4.01 -12.51
C TYR A 39 1.94 -3.51 -11.76
N GLU A 40 1.84 -3.36 -10.44
CA GLU A 40 3.02 -3.17 -9.59
C GLU A 40 3.46 -4.54 -9.06
N ASP A 41 4.73 -4.85 -9.21
CA ASP A 41 5.29 -6.11 -8.72
C ASP A 41 5.84 -5.93 -7.30
N TYR A 42 5.10 -6.48 -6.34
CA TYR A 42 5.50 -6.58 -4.94
C TYR A 42 5.72 -8.03 -4.51
N SER A 43 5.91 -8.95 -5.47
CA SER A 43 6.07 -10.39 -5.21
C SER A 43 7.39 -10.76 -4.54
N LEU A 44 8.41 -9.88 -4.63
CA LEU A 44 9.71 -10.09 -4.01
C LEU A 44 9.63 -9.97 -2.49
N ILE A 45 9.32 -11.07 -1.81
CA ILE A 45 9.27 -11.13 -0.35
C ILE A 45 10.66 -11.48 0.18
N THR A 46 11.24 -10.56 0.96
CA THR A 46 12.63 -10.68 1.43
C THR A 46 12.69 -10.48 2.94
N LYS A 47 13.62 -11.19 3.60
CA LYS A 47 13.96 -10.95 5.01
C LYS A 47 14.76 -9.67 5.14
N ILE A 48 14.62 -8.96 6.27
CA ILE A 48 15.29 -7.67 6.48
C ILE A 48 16.81 -7.78 6.29
N SER A 49 17.44 -8.85 6.77
CA SER A 49 18.89 -9.09 6.61
C SER A 49 19.39 -9.20 5.15
N LYS A 50 18.50 -9.45 4.19
CA LYS A 50 18.86 -9.72 2.79
C LYS A 50 18.44 -8.62 1.81
N ILE A 51 17.91 -7.51 2.31
CA ILE A 51 17.48 -6.40 1.44
C ILE A 51 18.68 -5.76 0.75
N GLN A 52 18.51 -5.39 -0.52
CA GLN A 52 19.56 -4.72 -1.29
C GLN A 52 19.10 -3.32 -1.72
N VAL A 53 20.02 -2.37 -1.70
CA VAL A 53 19.74 -0.98 -2.07
C VAL A 53 19.37 -0.90 -3.55
N GLY A 54 18.31 -0.15 -3.86
CA GLY A 54 17.80 0.02 -5.22
C GLY A 54 16.69 -0.96 -5.61
N GLU A 55 16.44 -2.00 -4.83
CA GLU A 55 15.37 -2.96 -5.09
C GLU A 55 14.04 -2.52 -4.49
N ILE A 56 12.93 -2.93 -5.13
CA ILE A 56 11.60 -2.89 -4.53
C ILE A 56 11.36 -4.24 -3.88
N VAL A 57 11.24 -4.26 -2.57
CA VAL A 57 11.05 -5.48 -1.78
C VAL A 57 9.80 -5.38 -0.93
N THR A 58 9.20 -6.52 -0.65
CA THR A 58 8.18 -6.68 0.38
C THR A 58 8.80 -7.33 1.62
N ILE A 59 8.73 -6.63 2.75
CA ILE A 59 9.11 -7.19 4.05
C ILE A 59 7.86 -7.38 4.92
N SER A 60 7.95 -8.23 5.94
CA SER A 60 6.93 -8.30 6.99
C SER A 60 7.60 -8.46 8.35
N GLY A 61 7.05 -7.79 9.36
CA GLY A 61 7.59 -7.83 10.71
C GLY A 61 6.68 -7.12 11.70
N LYS A 62 7.18 -6.93 12.92
CA LYS A 62 6.49 -6.19 13.97
C LYS A 62 7.02 -4.77 14.09
N ILE A 63 6.12 -3.82 14.27
CA ILE A 63 6.48 -2.44 14.58
C ILE A 63 7.06 -2.39 16.00
N ILE A 64 8.29 -1.91 16.15
CA ILE A 64 8.92 -1.76 17.47
C ILE A 64 9.07 -0.30 17.89
N GLU A 65 9.04 0.63 16.93
CA GLU A 65 9.13 2.07 17.18
C GLU A 65 8.36 2.82 16.09
N ALA A 66 7.66 3.90 16.46
CA ALA A 66 7.02 4.82 15.53
C ALA A 66 7.15 6.25 16.07
N LYS A 67 7.84 7.15 15.35
CA LYS A 67 8.10 8.53 15.79
C LYS A 67 8.08 9.55 14.67
N ASN A 68 7.71 10.78 15.01
CA ASN A 68 7.80 11.92 14.12
C ASN A 68 9.21 12.51 14.24
N GLN A 69 9.86 12.70 13.10
CA GLN A 69 11.10 13.45 12.99
C GLN A 69 10.84 14.71 12.17
N TYR A 70 11.03 15.86 12.81
CA TYR A 70 10.93 17.16 12.17
C TYR A 70 12.29 17.55 11.60
N THR A 71 12.33 17.90 10.31
CA THR A 71 13.56 18.40 9.67
C THR A 71 13.57 19.92 9.67
N ARG A 72 14.77 20.51 9.53
CA ARG A 72 14.95 21.97 9.41
C ARG A 72 14.23 22.56 8.19
N SER A 73 13.97 21.76 7.16
CA SER A 73 13.39 22.18 5.88
C SER A 73 11.86 22.05 5.82
N ARG A 74 11.15 22.15 6.96
CA ARG A 74 9.68 21.99 7.08
C ARG A 74 9.11 20.64 6.63
N ILE A 75 9.95 19.66 6.28
CA ILE A 75 9.50 18.30 5.95
C ILE A 75 9.36 17.51 7.25
N THR A 76 8.26 16.79 7.40
CA THR A 76 8.07 15.84 8.51
C THR A 76 8.33 14.43 8.02
N ILE A 77 9.07 13.66 8.78
CA ILE A 77 9.39 12.26 8.48
C ILE A 77 8.74 11.39 9.55
N GLN A 78 7.86 10.49 9.16
CA GLN A 78 7.33 9.46 10.03
C GLN A 78 8.24 8.26 9.93
N LYS A 79 9.02 8.04 10.98
CA LYS A 79 9.98 6.95 11.09
C LYS A 79 9.35 5.81 11.85
N VAL A 80 9.28 4.65 11.23
CA VAL A 80 8.82 3.41 11.88
C VAL A 80 9.93 2.38 11.78
N VAL A 81 10.28 1.75 12.89
CA VAL A 81 11.25 0.65 12.89
C VAL A 81 10.47 -0.65 12.92
N VAL A 82 10.74 -1.50 11.93
CA VAL A 82 10.14 -2.82 11.81
C VAL A 82 11.19 -3.88 12.08
N ARG A 83 10.81 -4.89 12.87
CA ARG A 83 11.63 -6.03 13.26
C ARG A 83 11.07 -7.32 12.68
N ASP A 84 11.95 -8.10 12.08
CA ASP A 84 11.70 -9.52 11.81
C ASP A 84 12.67 -10.40 12.63
N ASP A 85 12.68 -11.69 12.33
CA ASP A 85 13.59 -12.68 12.92
C ASP A 85 15.06 -12.48 12.55
N THR A 86 15.35 -11.70 11.51
CA THR A 86 16.69 -11.53 10.96
C THR A 86 17.31 -10.16 11.20
N GLY A 87 16.52 -9.14 11.52
CA GLY A 87 17.03 -7.80 11.76
C GLY A 87 15.98 -6.72 11.97
N LEU A 88 16.45 -5.48 11.84
CA LEU A 88 15.67 -4.24 12.00
C LEU A 88 15.86 -3.37 10.77
N VAL A 89 14.80 -2.70 10.32
CA VAL A 89 14.89 -1.70 9.25
C VAL A 89 14.03 -0.48 9.56
N GLU A 90 14.53 0.71 9.21
CA GLU A 90 13.78 1.96 9.26
C GLU A 90 12.88 2.06 8.02
N ILE A 91 11.59 2.34 8.21
CA ILE A 91 10.64 2.68 7.16
C ILE A 91 10.29 4.15 7.31
N ASN A 92 10.50 4.92 6.25
CA ASN A 92 10.41 6.37 6.28
C ASN A 92 9.31 6.87 5.35
N TRP A 93 8.24 7.41 5.92
CA TRP A 93 7.24 8.17 5.17
C TRP A 93 7.54 9.67 5.29
N PHE A 94 7.25 10.41 4.22
CA PHE A 94 7.42 11.85 4.18
C PHE A 94 6.06 12.54 4.17
N ASN A 95 5.87 13.53 5.04
CA ASN A 95 4.68 14.39 5.14
C ASN A 95 3.36 13.63 5.35
N GLN A 96 3.39 12.51 6.09
CA GLN A 96 2.22 11.69 6.41
C GLN A 96 2.04 11.53 7.93
N PRO A 97 1.82 12.62 8.69
CA PRO A 97 1.81 12.60 10.16
C PRO A 97 0.70 11.74 10.77
N TYR A 98 -0.38 11.46 10.02
CA TYR A 98 -1.47 10.60 10.45
C TYR A 98 -1.00 9.16 10.75
N LEU A 99 0.06 8.70 10.08
CA LEU A 99 0.53 7.32 10.18
C LEU A 99 0.96 6.93 11.59
N ILE A 100 1.44 7.85 12.41
CA ILE A 100 1.85 7.52 13.79
C ILE A 100 0.66 7.14 14.67
N ARG A 101 -0.54 7.62 14.34
CA ARG A 101 -1.76 7.22 15.04
C ARG A 101 -2.28 5.86 14.59
N VAL A 102 -1.93 5.47 13.36
CA VAL A 102 -2.41 4.26 12.69
C VAL A 102 -1.46 3.09 12.93
N LEU A 103 -0.15 3.32 12.83
CA LEU A 103 0.91 2.32 12.95
C LEU A 103 1.33 2.20 14.42
N LYS A 104 0.78 1.21 15.13
CA LYS A 104 1.03 1.05 16.57
C LYS A 104 2.14 0.06 16.84
N ILE A 105 2.91 0.34 17.89
CA ILE A 105 3.95 -0.56 18.39
C ILE A 105 3.32 -1.91 18.78
N GLY A 106 3.96 -2.99 18.38
CA GLY A 106 3.53 -4.37 18.61
C GLY A 106 2.69 -4.97 17.47
N GLU A 107 2.13 -4.15 16.58
CA GLU A 107 1.36 -4.63 15.44
C GLU A 107 2.27 -5.23 14.35
N SER A 108 1.76 -6.26 13.69
CA SER A 108 2.36 -6.81 12.47
C SER A 108 2.09 -5.87 11.31
N ILE A 109 3.09 -5.67 10.46
CA ILE A 109 2.99 -4.85 9.25
C ILE A 109 3.70 -5.57 8.09
N SER A 110 3.10 -5.48 6.91
CA SER A 110 3.72 -5.82 5.62
C SER A 110 3.97 -4.54 4.84
N VAL A 111 5.18 -4.35 4.33
CA VAL A 111 5.55 -3.13 3.59
C VAL A 111 6.27 -3.50 2.31
N ALA A 112 5.73 -3.03 1.19
CA ALA A 112 6.37 -3.06 -0.11
C ALA A 112 6.96 -1.67 -0.40
N GLY A 113 8.25 -1.60 -0.70
CA GLY A 113 8.90 -0.31 -0.88
C GLY A 113 10.30 -0.39 -1.47
N LEU A 114 10.80 0.77 -1.90
CA LEU A 114 12.14 0.93 -2.45
C LEU A 114 13.16 1.00 -1.32
N VAL A 115 14.15 0.13 -1.35
CA VAL A 115 15.28 0.17 -0.40
C VAL A 115 16.20 1.32 -0.78
N LYS A 116 16.35 2.29 0.11
CA LYS A 116 17.23 3.46 -0.02
C LYS A 116 18.32 3.44 1.02
N GLN A 117 19.47 4.01 0.66
CA GLN A 117 20.58 4.24 1.56
C GLN A 117 20.83 5.74 1.70
N PHE A 118 20.94 6.21 2.94
CA PHE A 118 21.37 7.57 3.25
C PHE A 118 22.55 7.52 4.20
N GLY A 119 23.75 7.84 3.69
CA GLY A 119 25.00 7.61 4.41
C GLY A 119 25.19 6.12 4.70
N SER A 120 25.39 5.76 5.98
CA SER A 120 25.52 4.36 6.42
C SER A 120 24.19 3.67 6.73
N LYS A 121 23.06 4.37 6.67
CA LYS A 121 21.76 3.82 7.07
C LYS A 121 20.94 3.36 5.87
N ILE A 122 20.46 2.12 5.95
CA ILE A 122 19.48 1.57 5.01
C ILE A 122 18.07 1.84 5.57
N SER A 123 17.17 2.24 4.68
CA SER A 123 15.76 2.44 5.00
C SER A 123 14.88 2.06 3.82
N ILE A 124 13.61 1.80 4.07
CA ILE A 124 12.63 1.52 3.02
C ILE A 124 11.74 2.75 2.87
N GLU A 125 11.64 3.24 1.63
CA GLU A 125 10.59 4.19 1.25
C GLU A 125 9.36 3.39 0.77
N PRO A 126 8.27 3.41 1.53
CA PRO A 126 7.12 2.56 1.31
C PRO A 126 6.31 3.03 0.10
N LYS A 127 6.00 2.09 -0.80
CA LYS A 127 5.04 2.26 -1.89
C LYS A 127 3.65 1.77 -1.50
N GLU A 128 3.57 0.68 -0.74
CA GLU A 128 2.33 0.11 -0.21
C GLU A 128 2.58 -0.51 1.16
N TYR A 129 1.57 -0.50 2.03
CA TYR A 129 1.65 -1.11 3.35
C TYR A 129 0.31 -1.68 3.80
N GLU A 130 0.38 -2.72 4.62
CA GLU A 130 -0.79 -3.39 5.20
C GLU A 130 -0.54 -3.71 6.66
N ILE A 131 -1.53 -3.43 7.51
CA ILE A 131 -1.48 -3.71 8.94
C ILE A 131 -2.17 -5.03 9.20
N GLY A 132 -1.56 -5.86 10.04
CA GLY A 132 -2.00 -7.22 10.34
C GLY A 132 -1.27 -8.28 9.51
N GLU A 133 -1.75 -9.50 9.63
CA GLU A 133 -1.10 -10.68 9.02
C GLU A 133 -1.54 -10.93 7.57
N LYS A 134 -2.67 -10.34 7.15
CA LYS A 134 -3.22 -10.51 5.81
C LYS A 134 -2.47 -9.60 4.83
N ARG A 135 -2.02 -10.19 3.71
CA ARG A 135 -1.36 -9.49 2.60
C ARG A 135 -2.30 -9.44 1.40
N ILE A 136 -3.07 -8.37 1.23
CA ILE A 136 -4.00 -8.16 0.11
C ILE A 136 -3.35 -7.36 -1.03
N HIS A 137 -2.55 -6.37 -0.69
CA HIS A 137 -1.88 -5.43 -1.62
C HIS A 137 -0.36 -5.46 -1.49
N THR A 138 0.21 -6.42 -0.77
CA THR A 138 1.65 -6.65 -0.67
C THR A 138 1.99 -8.12 -0.98
N GLY A 139 3.23 -8.40 -1.38
CA GLY A 139 3.69 -9.78 -1.59
C GLY A 139 3.18 -10.46 -2.86
N ARG A 140 2.67 -9.70 -3.84
CA ARG A 140 2.07 -10.21 -5.09
C ARG A 140 2.19 -9.17 -6.22
N LEU A 141 1.81 -9.57 -7.43
CA LEU A 141 1.46 -8.61 -8.49
C LEU A 141 0.15 -7.92 -8.13
N VAL A 142 0.18 -6.59 -8.03
CA VAL A 142 -0.99 -5.77 -7.67
C VAL A 142 -1.50 -5.04 -8.90
N PRO A 143 -2.76 -5.27 -9.33
CA PRO A 143 -3.35 -4.52 -10.43
C PRO A 143 -3.58 -3.06 -10.03
N ILE A 144 -3.21 -2.13 -10.91
CA ILE A 144 -3.49 -0.70 -10.74
C ILE A 144 -4.52 -0.25 -11.77
N TYR A 145 -5.70 0.09 -11.29
CA TYR A 145 -6.81 0.58 -12.11
C TYR A 145 -6.68 2.09 -12.34
N SER A 146 -7.32 2.60 -13.40
CA SER A 146 -7.34 4.04 -13.64
C SER A 146 -8.16 4.74 -12.55
N GLU A 147 -7.49 5.53 -11.71
CA GLU A 147 -8.13 6.28 -10.63
C GLU A 147 -8.82 7.54 -11.19
N LYS A 148 -10.04 7.37 -11.68
CA LYS A 148 -10.86 8.46 -12.21
C LYS A 148 -12.04 8.71 -11.29
N LYS A 149 -12.47 9.97 -11.20
CA LYS A 149 -13.68 10.40 -10.48
C LYS A 149 -13.72 9.94 -9.00
N GLY A 150 -12.56 9.80 -8.37
CA GLY A 150 -12.44 9.47 -6.94
C GLY A 150 -12.80 8.02 -6.60
N LEU A 151 -12.71 7.09 -7.56
CA LEU A 151 -12.59 5.65 -7.31
C LEU A 151 -11.10 5.30 -7.25
N SER A 152 -10.65 4.76 -6.12
CA SER A 152 -9.28 4.29 -5.97
C SER A 152 -9.15 2.83 -6.37
N THR A 153 -7.93 2.42 -6.70
CA THR A 153 -7.59 1.01 -6.98
C THR A 153 -7.97 0.08 -5.83
N LYS A 154 -7.96 0.58 -4.58
CA LYS A 154 -8.35 -0.21 -3.39
C LYS A 154 -9.87 -0.43 -3.27
N THR A 155 -10.66 0.36 -3.99
CA THR A 155 -12.13 0.29 -3.97
C THR A 155 -12.69 -0.59 -5.08
N ILE A 156 -11.95 -0.73 -6.19
CA ILE A 156 -12.29 -1.54 -7.37
C ILE A 156 -11.74 -2.95 -7.15
#